data_AF-A0A371BFZ2-F1
#
_entry.id   AF-A0A371BFZ2-F1
#
_cell.length_a   1.000
_cell.length_b   1.000
_cell.length_c   1.000
_cell.angle_alpha   90.00
_cell.angle_beta   90.00
_cell.angle_gamma   90.00
#
_symmetry.space_group_name_H-M   'P 1'
#
loop_
_entity.id
_entity.type
_entity.pdbx_description
1 polymer ?
#
loop_
_entity_poly.entity_id
_entity_poly.type
_entity_poly.pdbx_seq_one_letter_code
_entity_poly.pdbx_strand_id
1 'polypeptide(L)'
;MTHFGEQVVDAAMAWVGTPFHAQASVRGVGCDCKGLIAGVARDLNRVEAESWAAQLADYDIGRVPVGQLRLGLQELFDAVEGEAQAGDILLLRIGARLQHLAIHAGQGPQGPEMIHCWSRGVMQVIRCPIGQYWQVESAWRWRAA
;
A
#
# COMPACT_ATOMS: atom_id res chain seq x y z
N MET A 1 -11.40 -22.19 2.66
CA MET A 1 -10.96 -21.41 1.48
C MET A 1 -10.60 -20.04 1.99
N THR A 2 -9.31 -19.69 2.08
CA THR A 2 -8.90 -18.32 2.43
C THR A 2 -9.24 -17.40 1.26
N HIS A 3 -9.90 -16.29 1.55
CA HIS A 3 -10.23 -15.29 0.53
C HIS A 3 -8.94 -14.60 0.08
N PHE A 4 -8.79 -14.26 -1.20
CA PHE A 4 -7.53 -13.68 -1.72
C PHE A 4 -7.08 -12.43 -0.93
N GLY A 5 -8.04 -11.60 -0.48
CA GLY A 5 -7.75 -10.46 0.38
C GLY A 5 -7.03 -10.82 1.69
N GLU A 6 -7.35 -11.95 2.31
CA GLU A 6 -6.65 -12.44 3.52
C GLU A 6 -5.20 -12.81 3.20
N GLN A 7 -4.96 -13.43 2.03
CA GLN A 7 -3.61 -13.75 1.57
C GLN A 7 -2.76 -12.49 1.36
N VAL A 8 -3.37 -11.41 0.86
CA VAL A 8 -2.71 -10.10 0.75
C VAL A 8 -2.36 -9.54 2.13
N VAL A 9 -3.27 -9.62 3.10
CA VAL A 9 -2.99 -9.17 4.46
C VAL A 9 -1.87 -9.98 5.10
N ASP A 10 -1.89 -11.31 4.96
CA ASP A 10 -0.84 -12.19 5.50
C ASP A 10 0.52 -11.89 4.87
N ALA A 11 0.56 -11.72 3.55
CA ALA A 11 1.77 -11.31 2.84
C ALA A 11 2.26 -9.94 3.35
N ALA A 12 1.39 -8.94 3.47
CA ALA A 12 1.75 -7.62 3.99
C ALA A 12 2.21 -7.66 5.45
N MET A 13 1.64 -8.52 6.28
CA MET A 13 2.05 -8.71 7.67
C MET A 13 3.50 -9.19 7.78
N ALA A 14 3.96 -10.05 6.86
CA ALA A 14 5.36 -10.47 6.81
C ALA A 14 6.35 -9.32 6.58
N TRP A 15 5.88 -8.18 6.06
CA TRP A 15 6.69 -6.98 5.85
C TRP A 15 6.78 -6.07 7.08
N VAL A 16 5.91 -6.23 8.08
CA VAL A 16 5.93 -5.40 9.31
C VAL A 16 7.31 -5.43 9.95
N GLY A 17 7.84 -4.25 10.27
CA GLY A 17 9.21 -4.06 10.76
C GLY A 17 10.25 -3.82 9.66
N THR A 18 9.91 -3.95 8.37
CA THR A 18 10.83 -3.58 7.28
C THR A 18 11.11 -2.07 7.34
N PRO A 19 12.38 -1.62 7.41
CA PRO A 19 12.71 -0.20 7.50
C PRO A 19 12.22 0.62 6.32
N PHE A 20 11.97 1.92 6.54
CA PHE A 20 11.66 2.84 5.47
C PHE A 20 12.93 3.17 4.68
N HIS A 21 12.98 2.79 3.40
CA HIS A 21 13.96 3.27 2.44
C HIS A 21 13.25 3.73 1.17
N ALA A 22 13.55 4.96 0.77
CA ALA A 22 13.08 5.55 -0.48
C ALA A 22 13.38 4.64 -1.68
N GLN A 23 12.38 4.42 -2.54
CA GLN A 23 12.51 3.68 -3.81
C GLN A 23 13.02 2.24 -3.64
N ALA A 24 12.76 1.62 -2.49
CA ALA A 24 13.15 0.24 -2.20
C ALA A 24 11.93 -0.69 -2.07
N SER A 25 12.14 -1.99 -2.25
CA SER A 25 11.10 -3.03 -2.14
C SER A 25 11.72 -4.37 -1.70
N VAL A 26 12.46 -4.35 -0.59
CA VAL A 26 13.16 -5.52 -0.05
C VAL A 26 12.77 -5.74 1.41
N ARG A 27 12.03 -6.83 1.67
CA ARG A 27 11.53 -7.20 3.00
C ARG A 27 12.68 -7.31 4.00
N GLY A 28 12.51 -6.73 5.18
CA GLY A 28 13.52 -6.69 6.25
C GLY A 28 14.71 -5.75 6.00
N VAL A 29 14.88 -5.21 4.80
CA VAL A 29 16.01 -4.33 4.44
C VAL A 29 15.56 -2.90 4.20
N GLY A 30 14.47 -2.70 3.45
CA GLY A 30 14.00 -1.37 3.09
C GLY A 30 12.83 -1.37 2.12
N CYS A 31 11.81 -0.57 2.40
CA CYS A 31 10.80 -0.20 1.42
C CYS A 31 10.22 1.19 1.63
N ASP A 32 9.52 1.73 0.65
CA ASP A 32 8.58 2.83 0.84
C ASP A 32 7.13 2.33 0.68
N CYS A 33 6.14 3.22 0.74
CA CYS A 33 4.73 2.82 0.62
C CYS A 33 4.40 2.16 -0.72
N LYS A 34 5.07 2.56 -1.79
CA LYS A 34 4.90 1.98 -3.12
C LYS A 34 5.63 0.64 -3.20
N GLY A 35 6.84 0.60 -2.66
CA GLY A 35 7.69 -0.57 -2.58
C GLY A 35 7.09 -1.70 -1.76
N LEU A 36 6.31 -1.39 -0.73
CA LEU A 36 5.52 -2.37 0.01
C LEU A 36 4.49 -3.07 -0.91
N ILE A 37 3.72 -2.32 -1.70
CA ILE A 37 2.75 -2.90 -2.64
C ILE A 37 3.45 -3.78 -3.68
N ALA A 38 4.54 -3.30 -4.29
CA ALA A 38 5.34 -4.11 -5.23
C ALA A 38 5.89 -5.38 -4.56
N GLY A 39 6.30 -5.28 -3.30
CA GLY A 39 6.84 -6.38 -2.52
C GLY A 39 5.80 -7.46 -2.25
N VAL A 40 4.61 -7.05 -1.80
CA VAL A 40 3.47 -7.96 -1.58
C VAL A 40 3.01 -8.61 -2.89
N ALA A 41 2.95 -7.84 -3.99
CA ALA A 41 2.66 -8.38 -5.30
C ALA A 41 3.66 -9.49 -5.69
N ARG A 42 4.96 -9.27 -5.43
CA ARG A 42 6.01 -10.26 -5.69
C ARG A 42 5.87 -11.51 -4.83
N ASP A 43 5.62 -11.35 -3.54
CA ASP A 43 5.41 -12.48 -2.61
C ASP A 43 4.21 -13.35 -3.03
N LEU A 44 3.22 -12.76 -3.70
CA LEU A 44 2.02 -13.42 -4.20
C LEU A 44 2.11 -13.85 -5.68
N ASN A 45 3.27 -13.74 -6.33
CA ASN A 45 3.49 -14.05 -7.75
C ASN A 45 2.52 -13.33 -8.69
N ARG A 46 2.34 -12.02 -8.49
CA ARG A 46 1.39 -11.17 -9.21
C ARG A 46 2.09 -10.39 -10.34
N VAL A 47 1.43 -10.28 -11.50
CA VAL A 47 1.96 -9.52 -12.66
C VAL A 47 2.13 -8.03 -12.34
N GLU A 48 1.32 -7.52 -11.41
CA GLU A 48 1.40 -6.16 -10.89
C GLU A 48 2.77 -5.87 -10.25
N ALA A 49 3.53 -6.89 -9.82
CA ALA A 49 4.84 -6.71 -9.18
C ALA A 49 5.86 -6.07 -10.11
N GLU A 50 5.96 -6.53 -11.36
CA GLU A 50 6.92 -6.00 -12.34
C GLU A 50 6.52 -4.59 -12.78
N SER A 51 5.24 -4.37 -13.09
CA SER A 51 4.73 -3.07 -13.50
C SER A 51 4.85 -2.03 -12.39
N TRP A 52 4.50 -2.39 -11.15
CA TRP A 52 4.61 -1.47 -10.01
C TRP A 52 6.07 -1.15 -9.69
N ALA A 53 6.96 -2.14 -9.79
CA ALA A 53 8.39 -1.96 -9.60
C ALA A 53 9.03 -1.11 -10.71
N ALA A 54 8.61 -1.27 -11.96
CA ALA A 54 9.05 -0.40 -13.06
C ALA A 54 8.68 1.06 -12.78
N GLN A 55 7.49 1.29 -12.21
CA GLN A 55 7.09 2.62 -11.80
C GLN A 55 7.75 3.10 -10.48
N LEU A 56 8.53 2.27 -9.74
CA LEU A 56 9.34 2.73 -8.61
C LEU A 56 10.55 3.55 -9.10
N ALA A 57 11.04 3.26 -10.30
CA ALA A 57 12.12 4.01 -10.90
C ALA A 57 11.62 5.41 -11.24
N ASP A 58 12.35 6.42 -10.76
CA ASP A 58 12.24 7.81 -11.24
C ASP A 58 11.03 8.62 -10.72
N TYR A 59 10.82 8.62 -9.40
CA TYR A 59 9.98 9.63 -8.74
C TYR A 59 10.70 10.32 -7.58
N ASP A 60 10.78 11.65 -7.60
CA ASP A 60 11.30 12.44 -6.49
C ASP A 60 10.25 12.46 -5.36
N ILE A 61 10.55 11.80 -4.24
CA ILE A 61 9.68 11.71 -3.06
C ILE A 61 9.25 13.10 -2.56
N GLY A 62 10.08 14.13 -2.73
CA GLY A 62 9.76 15.51 -2.37
C GLY A 62 8.88 16.25 -3.38
N ARG A 63 8.67 15.70 -4.57
CA ARG A 63 7.97 16.35 -5.70
C ARG A 63 6.95 15.47 -6.43
N VAL A 64 6.59 14.30 -5.89
CA VAL A 64 5.54 13.44 -6.48
C VAL A 64 4.31 14.28 -6.79
N PRO A 65 3.97 14.49 -8.07
CA PRO A 65 2.80 15.26 -8.43
C PRO A 65 1.55 14.61 -7.84
N VAL A 66 0.65 15.44 -7.33
CA VAL A 66 -0.65 14.98 -6.85
C VAL A 66 -1.35 14.21 -7.97
N GLY A 67 -1.69 12.94 -7.72
CA GLY A 67 -2.37 12.07 -8.68
C GLY A 67 -1.50 11.02 -9.36
N GLN A 68 -0.16 11.07 -9.27
CA GLN A 68 0.69 10.05 -9.91
C GLN A 68 0.45 8.65 -9.33
N LEU A 69 0.25 8.55 -8.00
CA LEU A 69 -0.10 7.28 -7.35
C LEU A 69 -1.46 6.76 -7.84
N ARG A 70 -2.44 7.63 -8.02
CA ARG A 70 -3.75 7.26 -8.57
C ARG A 70 -3.63 6.70 -9.99
N LEU A 71 -2.83 7.33 -10.85
CA LEU A 71 -2.68 6.86 -12.23
C LEU A 71 -2.06 5.47 -12.29
N GLY A 72 -1.02 5.22 -11.46
CA GLY A 72 -0.48 3.87 -11.32
C GLY A 72 -1.55 2.87 -10.87
N LEU A 73 -2.35 3.24 -9.85
CA LEU A 73 -3.41 2.37 -9.36
C LEU A 73 -4.46 2.05 -10.43
N GLN A 74 -4.88 3.05 -11.22
CA GLN A 74 -5.81 2.87 -12.34
C GLN A 74 -5.31 1.90 -13.40
N GLU A 75 -4.02 1.92 -13.67
CA GLU A 75 -3.41 1.06 -14.68
C GLU A 75 -3.42 -0.41 -14.24
N LEU A 76 -3.22 -0.69 -12.95
CA LEU A 76 -2.84 -2.01 -12.46
C LEU A 76 -3.89 -2.68 -11.57
N PHE A 77 -4.85 -1.93 -11.05
CA PHE A 77 -5.86 -2.40 -10.11
C PHE A 77 -7.26 -1.95 -10.54
N ASP A 78 -8.28 -2.58 -9.98
CA ASP A 78 -9.68 -2.22 -10.21
C ASP A 78 -10.16 -1.25 -9.13
N ALA A 79 -10.89 -0.20 -9.52
CA ALA A 79 -11.45 0.74 -8.55
C ALA A 79 -12.54 0.06 -7.71
N VAL A 80 -12.54 0.33 -6.40
CA VAL A 80 -13.59 -0.13 -5.48
C VAL A 80 -14.63 0.97 -5.32
N GLU A 81 -15.86 0.71 -5.78
CA GLU A 81 -16.99 1.66 -5.69
C GLU A 81 -17.72 1.63 -4.32
N GLY A 82 -17.47 0.58 -3.53
CA GLY A 82 -18.07 0.39 -2.20
C GLY A 82 -17.07 0.50 -1.06
N GLU A 83 -17.38 -0.18 0.06
CA GLU A 83 -16.46 -0.25 1.19
C GLU A 83 -15.19 -1.04 0.83
N ALA A 84 -14.04 -0.50 1.25
CA ALA A 84 -12.78 -1.21 1.15
C ALA A 84 -12.80 -2.46 2.03
N GLN A 85 -12.24 -3.54 1.51
CA GLN A 85 -12.16 -4.83 2.18
C GLN A 85 -10.70 -5.17 2.51
N ALA A 86 -10.51 -6.17 3.38
CA ALA A 86 -9.18 -6.68 3.70
C ALA A 86 -8.42 -7.06 2.40
N GLY A 87 -7.18 -6.57 2.29
CA GLY A 87 -6.31 -6.76 1.12
C GLY A 87 -6.44 -5.68 0.05
N ASP A 88 -7.47 -4.82 0.07
CA ASP A 88 -7.55 -3.70 -0.85
C ASP A 88 -6.44 -2.67 -0.58
N ILE A 89 -5.97 -2.02 -1.63
CA ILE A 89 -4.99 -0.95 -1.56
C ILE A 89 -5.72 0.37 -1.37
N LEU A 90 -5.35 1.10 -0.32
CA LEU A 90 -5.90 2.40 0.01
C LEU A 90 -4.99 3.49 -0.54
N LEU A 91 -5.56 4.41 -1.31
CA LEU A 91 -4.95 5.70 -1.59
C LEU A 91 -5.39 6.68 -0.50
N LEU A 92 -4.44 7.11 0.32
CA LEU A 92 -4.65 8.02 1.42
C LEU A 92 -4.17 9.43 1.06
N ARG A 93 -4.88 10.43 1.57
CA ARG A 93 -4.51 11.84 1.47
C ARG A 93 -4.05 12.37 2.82
N ILE A 94 -2.88 12.99 2.84
CA ILE A 94 -2.29 13.62 4.02
C ILE A 94 -2.21 15.12 3.77
N GLY A 95 -3.12 15.87 4.41
CA GLY A 95 -3.29 17.30 4.14
C GLY A 95 -3.67 17.57 2.68
N ALA A 96 -3.26 18.73 2.14
CA ALA A 96 -3.76 19.18 0.85
C ALA A 96 -3.12 18.48 -0.38
N ARG A 97 -1.88 18.01 -0.28
CA ARG A 97 -1.07 17.64 -1.46
C ARG A 97 -0.39 16.28 -1.41
N LEU A 98 -0.22 15.67 -0.23
CA LEU A 98 0.52 14.41 -0.15
C LEU A 98 -0.43 13.23 -0.31
N GLN A 99 -0.05 12.28 -1.16
CA GLN A 99 -0.71 11.00 -1.30
C GLN A 99 0.18 9.88 -0.75
N HIS A 100 -0.45 8.84 -0.22
CA HIS A 100 0.21 7.72 0.44
C HIS A 100 -0.54 6.42 0.18
N LEU A 101 0.15 5.29 0.22
CA LEU A 101 -0.46 3.98 0.01
C LEU A 101 -0.42 3.14 1.26
N ALA A 102 -1.48 2.37 1.47
CA ALA A 102 -1.57 1.38 2.52
C ALA A 102 -2.36 0.15 2.01
N ILE A 103 -2.24 -0.97 2.70
CA ILE A 103 -3.09 -2.16 2.49
C ILE A 103 -4.11 -2.20 3.62
N HIS A 104 -5.40 -2.34 3.31
CA HIS A 104 -6.46 -2.48 4.30
C HIS A 104 -6.32 -3.82 5.02
N ALA A 105 -6.12 -3.80 6.34
CA ALA A 105 -5.85 -5.00 7.15
C ALA A 105 -7.11 -5.64 7.73
N GLY A 106 -8.29 -5.13 7.37
CA GLY A 106 -9.57 -5.56 7.93
C GLY A 106 -9.97 -4.77 9.18
N GLN A 107 -10.90 -5.32 9.95
CA GLN A 107 -11.35 -4.73 11.22
C GLN A 107 -10.44 -5.16 12.37
N GLY A 108 -10.01 -4.20 13.17
CA GLY A 108 -9.30 -4.39 14.44
C GLY A 108 -10.15 -3.94 15.64
N PRO A 109 -9.59 -4.02 16.86
CA PRO A 109 -10.32 -3.69 18.09
C PRO A 109 -10.83 -2.25 18.19
N GLN A 110 -10.22 -1.32 17.44
CA GLN A 110 -10.52 0.10 17.45
C GLN A 110 -11.16 0.60 16.14
N GLY A 111 -11.57 -0.33 15.26
CA GLY A 111 -12.07 -0.03 13.91
C GLY A 111 -11.12 -0.55 12.82
N PRO A 112 -11.25 -0.06 11.58
CA PRO A 112 -10.47 -0.57 10.45
C PRO A 112 -8.98 -0.26 10.62
N GLU A 113 -8.14 -1.21 10.23
CA GLU A 113 -6.69 -1.11 10.31
C GLU A 113 -6.05 -1.13 8.92
N MET A 114 -4.81 -0.69 8.86
CA MET A 114 -4.00 -0.69 7.64
C MET A 114 -2.57 -1.13 7.93
N ILE A 115 -1.91 -1.65 6.89
CA ILE A 115 -0.47 -1.94 6.87
C ILE A 115 0.18 -1.01 5.86
N HIS A 116 1.16 -0.23 6.29
CA HIS A 116 1.84 0.74 5.43
C HIS A 116 3.28 1.00 5.86
N CYS A 117 4.12 1.42 4.90
CA CYS A 117 5.48 1.88 5.21
C CYS A 117 5.51 3.39 5.34
N TRP A 118 5.79 3.90 6.54
CA TRP A 118 5.69 5.32 6.84
C TRP A 118 7.07 5.97 7.02
N SER A 119 7.31 7.10 6.36
CA SER A 119 8.60 7.81 6.40
C SER A 119 8.74 8.77 7.58
N ARG A 120 7.68 8.97 8.37
CA ARG A 120 7.68 9.80 9.57
C ARG A 120 7.38 8.93 10.79
N GLY A 121 7.88 9.29 11.97
CA GLY A 121 7.69 8.46 13.17
C GLY A 121 8.65 7.26 13.18
N VAL A 122 8.14 6.03 13.27
CA VAL A 122 8.96 4.81 13.44
C VAL A 122 9.76 4.39 12.20
N MET A 123 9.55 5.02 11.05
CA MET A 123 10.33 4.82 9.82
C MET A 123 10.43 3.35 9.38
N GLN A 124 9.30 2.65 9.34
CA GLN A 124 9.20 1.24 8.95
C GLN A 124 7.78 0.88 8.52
N VAL A 125 7.59 -0.35 8.05
CA VAL A 125 6.27 -0.95 7.86
C VAL A 125 5.63 -1.23 9.21
N ILE A 126 4.41 -0.74 9.40
CA ILE A 126 3.60 -0.98 10.60
C ILE A 126 2.18 -1.36 10.23
N ARG A 127 1.54 -2.08 11.14
CA ARG A 127 0.09 -2.22 11.22
C ARG A 127 -0.46 -1.24 12.25
N CYS A 128 -1.48 -0.48 11.90
CA CYS A 128 -2.10 0.48 12.82
C CYS A 128 -3.57 0.77 12.43
N PRO A 129 -4.38 1.34 13.33
CA PRO A 129 -5.71 1.83 12.98
C PRO A 129 -5.64 2.91 11.89
N ILE A 130 -6.66 2.93 11.02
CA ILE A 130 -6.88 4.04 10.08
C ILE A 130 -7.43 5.22 10.89
N GLY A 131 -6.51 5.94 11.54
CA GLY A 131 -6.86 7.07 12.41
C GLY A 131 -7.44 8.27 11.64
N GLN A 132 -8.08 9.18 12.36
CA GLN A 132 -8.77 10.37 11.83
C GLN A 132 -7.95 11.29 10.90
N TYR A 133 -6.62 11.22 10.95
CA TYR A 133 -5.73 12.01 10.10
C TYR A 133 -5.47 11.40 8.72
N TRP A 134 -5.90 10.16 8.51
CA TRP A 134 -5.78 9.43 7.25
C TRP A 134 -7.11 9.51 6.51
N GLN A 135 -7.22 10.43 5.56
CA GLN A 135 -8.40 10.48 4.69
C GLN A 135 -8.23 9.46 3.57
N VAL A 136 -9.05 8.41 3.57
CA VAL A 136 -9.11 7.46 2.45
C VAL A 136 -9.74 8.17 1.26
N GLU A 137 -8.97 8.36 0.20
CA GLU A 137 -9.40 9.05 -1.01
C GLU A 137 -10.02 8.09 -2.03
N SER A 138 -9.51 6.87 -2.11
CA SER A 138 -10.05 5.78 -2.94
C SER A 138 -9.46 4.44 -2.52
N ALA A 139 -10.13 3.35 -2.85
CA ALA A 139 -9.65 1.99 -2.65
C ALA A 139 -9.56 1.23 -3.98
N TRP A 140 -8.64 0.28 -4.06
CA TRP A 140 -8.25 -0.41 -5.27
C TRP A 140 -8.03 -1.89 -4.99
N ARG A 141 -8.50 -2.75 -5.90
CA ARG A 141 -8.49 -4.20 -5.75
C ARG A 141 -7.59 -4.85 -6.79
N TRP A 142 -6.89 -5.88 -6.37
CA TRP A 142 -6.11 -6.75 -7.23
C TRP A 142 -7.00 -7.40 -8.29
N ARG A 143 -6.53 -7.42 -9.54
CA ARG A 143 -7.29 -8.05 -10.63
C ARG A 143 -7.34 -9.57 -10.43
N ALA A 144 -8.33 -10.24 -10.99
CA ALA A 144 -8.25 -11.70 -11.08
C ALA A 144 -7.04 -12.09 -11.95
N ALA A 145 -6.35 -13.17 -11.57
CA ALA A 145 -5.31 -13.78 -12.41
C ALA A 145 -5.96 -14.56 -13.56
#